data_AF-A0A2I4AHE7-F1
#
_entry.id   AF-A0A2I4AHE7-F1
#
_cell.length_a   1.000
_cell.length_b   1.000
_cell.length_c   1.000
_cell.angle_alpha   90.00
_cell.angle_beta   90.00
_cell.angle_gamma   90.00
#
_symmetry.space_group_name_H-M   'P 1'
#
loop_
_entity.id
_entity.type
_entity.pdbx_description
1 polymer ?
#
loop_
_entity_poly.entity_id
_entity_poly.type
_entity_poly.pdbx_seq_one_letter_code
_entity_poly.pdbx_strand_id
1 'polypeptide(L)'
;MCESSRQPVAPTIKGPVYLQMGESKAQSGVCVLDLNLSSGRPVSIEELTFKNHYTAYLTVRLLRRSPEQGGLARWCTAVRDLPLMDNPHTEGGSQDYYSLHRTQMQEKPDHVVTVRLILRQPSSAWLTFSLEDIRVFPHMEPLKEPEKEVSDWLSDLILVDQHPDLEGLPDPQTVSSSIQQMWALTEVMQSNQTSASIGRFDVMTIEKDIDVLQMKVDISVK
;
A
#
# COMPACT_ATOMS: atom_id res chain seq x y z
N MET A 1 -22.00 -28.08 -8.22
CA MET A 1 -21.30 -27.29 -7.20
C MET A 1 -20.82 -26.03 -7.89
N CYS A 2 -21.37 -24.85 -7.56
CA CYS A 2 -20.98 -23.60 -8.21
C CYS A 2 -19.72 -23.07 -7.52
N GLU A 3 -18.58 -23.24 -8.19
CA GLU A 3 -17.35 -22.54 -7.86
C GLU A 3 -17.56 -21.08 -8.30
N SER A 4 -18.16 -20.29 -7.39
CA SER A 4 -18.33 -18.85 -7.59
C SER A 4 -16.93 -18.28 -7.76
N SER A 5 -16.65 -17.71 -8.92
CA SER A 5 -15.34 -17.16 -9.30
C SER A 5 -14.99 -15.95 -8.41
N ARG A 6 -14.49 -16.22 -7.20
CA ARG A 6 -14.00 -15.19 -6.28
C ARG A 6 -12.69 -14.64 -6.84
N GLN A 7 -12.70 -13.39 -7.29
CA GLN A 7 -11.50 -12.75 -7.83
C GLN A 7 -10.61 -12.27 -6.67
N PRO A 8 -9.32 -12.64 -6.63
CA PRO A 8 -8.41 -12.13 -5.61
C PRO A 8 -8.14 -10.64 -5.84
N VAL A 9 -7.96 -9.90 -4.75
CA VAL A 9 -7.41 -8.54 -4.80
C VAL A 9 -5.94 -8.64 -5.20
N ALA A 10 -5.49 -7.88 -6.19
CA ALA A 10 -4.09 -7.77 -6.55
C ALA A 10 -3.35 -6.92 -5.50
N PRO A 11 -2.56 -7.51 -4.58
CA PRO A 11 -1.88 -6.74 -3.55
C PRO A 11 -0.57 -6.15 -4.12
N THR A 12 -0.22 -4.94 -3.71
CA THR A 12 1.14 -4.43 -3.95
C THR A 12 2.05 -4.92 -2.83
N ILE A 13 2.95 -5.83 -3.18
CA ILE A 13 3.91 -6.43 -2.26
C ILE A 13 5.12 -5.52 -2.14
N LYS A 14 5.38 -4.98 -0.94
CA LYS A 14 6.69 -4.38 -0.64
C LYS A 14 7.71 -5.49 -0.50
N GLY A 15 8.91 -5.33 -1.07
CA GLY A 15 9.95 -6.38 -1.04
C GLY A 15 10.25 -6.90 0.37
N PRO A 16 10.63 -8.18 0.51
CA PRO A 16 10.87 -8.81 1.80
C PRO A 16 12.00 -8.11 2.57
N VAL A 17 11.76 -7.81 3.84
CA VAL A 17 12.75 -7.22 4.74
C VAL A 17 13.25 -8.29 5.71
N TYR A 18 14.52 -8.68 5.58
CA TYR A 18 15.16 -9.63 6.48
C TYR A 18 15.80 -8.88 7.65
N LEU A 19 15.45 -9.29 8.87
CA LEU A 19 16.05 -8.70 10.07
C LEU A 19 17.46 -9.26 10.27
N GLN A 20 18.43 -8.39 10.49
CA GLN A 20 19.82 -8.74 10.78
C GLN A 20 20.08 -8.61 12.28
N MET A 21 20.87 -9.53 12.84
CA MET A 21 21.24 -9.50 14.25
C MET A 21 22.65 -8.91 14.42
N GLY A 22 22.72 -7.66 14.89
CA GLY A 22 23.98 -6.96 15.20
C GLY A 22 24.76 -6.47 13.97
N GLU A 23 26.04 -6.13 14.19
CA GLU A 23 26.97 -5.66 13.13
C GLU A 23 27.46 -6.79 12.21
N SER A 24 27.25 -8.04 12.62
CA SER A 24 27.50 -9.23 11.79
C SER A 24 26.37 -9.45 10.79
N LYS A 25 26.69 -9.80 9.54
CA LYS A 25 25.73 -10.17 8.47
C LYS A 25 24.93 -11.47 8.74
N ALA A 26 24.76 -11.87 9.98
CA ALA A 26 23.98 -13.03 10.37
C ALA A 26 22.48 -12.72 10.24
N GLN A 27 21.79 -13.54 9.45
CA GLN A 27 20.33 -13.44 9.28
C GLN A 27 19.64 -13.90 10.57
N SER A 28 18.69 -13.12 11.06
CA SER A 28 17.95 -13.41 12.30
C SER A 28 16.95 -14.57 12.15
N GLY A 29 16.80 -15.17 10.96
CA GLY A 29 15.73 -16.13 10.67
C GLY A 29 14.34 -15.50 10.67
N VAL A 30 14.24 -14.17 10.52
CA VAL A 30 12.96 -13.44 10.46
C VAL A 30 12.89 -12.60 9.19
N CYS A 31 11.79 -12.74 8.46
CA CYS A 31 11.48 -11.99 7.25
C CYS A 31 10.11 -11.32 7.40
N VAL A 32 9.99 -10.05 7.01
CA VAL A 32 8.75 -9.29 7.08
C VAL A 32 8.31 -8.91 5.67
N LEU A 33 7.05 -9.20 5.35
CA LEU A 33 6.43 -8.90 4.06
C LEU A 33 5.16 -8.07 4.27
N ASP A 34 5.12 -6.89 3.65
CA ASP A 34 3.95 -6.01 3.72
C ASP A 34 3.17 -6.03 2.39
N LEU A 35 1.91 -6.44 2.46
CA LEU A 35 0.95 -6.45 1.36
C LEU A 35 0.04 -5.22 1.50
N ASN A 36 0.09 -4.31 0.55
CA ASN A 36 -0.79 -3.14 0.52
C ASN A 36 -2.03 -3.47 -0.31
N LEU A 37 -3.21 -3.36 0.29
CA LEU A 37 -4.47 -3.75 -0.32
C LEU A 37 -5.12 -2.53 -1.00
N SER A 38 -4.95 -2.43 -2.32
CA SER A 38 -5.45 -1.33 -3.17
C SER A 38 -5.01 0.09 -2.78
N SER A 39 -5.09 1.03 -3.70
CA SER A 39 -4.59 2.41 -3.57
C SER A 39 -5.46 3.31 -2.68
N GLY A 40 -5.78 2.87 -1.46
CA GLY A 40 -6.29 3.73 -0.38
C GLY A 40 -7.64 3.35 0.24
N ARG A 41 -8.36 2.37 -0.30
CA ARG A 41 -9.64 1.89 0.27
C ARG A 41 -9.42 0.69 1.20
N PRO A 42 -9.92 0.74 2.45
CA PRO A 42 -9.88 -0.42 3.34
C PRO A 42 -10.72 -1.58 2.78
N VAL A 43 -10.22 -2.81 2.88
CA VAL A 43 -10.88 -4.03 2.39
C VAL A 43 -11.14 -4.97 3.56
N SER A 44 -12.30 -5.64 3.55
CA SER A 44 -12.57 -6.76 4.45
C SER A 44 -12.05 -8.05 3.82
N ILE A 45 -11.27 -8.83 4.57
CA ILE A 45 -10.66 -10.07 4.06
C ILE A 45 -11.55 -11.27 4.41
N GLU A 46 -11.79 -12.14 3.43
CA GLU A 46 -12.42 -13.44 3.65
C GLU A 46 -11.38 -14.53 3.83
N GLU A 47 -10.37 -14.54 2.97
CA GLU A 47 -9.39 -15.61 2.90
C GLU A 47 -8.04 -15.08 2.45
N LEU A 48 -6.97 -15.56 3.08
CA LEU A 48 -5.59 -15.34 2.66
C LEU A 48 -5.00 -16.70 2.30
N THR A 49 -4.58 -16.87 1.06
CA THR A 49 -3.91 -18.10 0.62
C THR A 49 -2.49 -17.83 0.19
N PHE A 50 -1.62 -18.82 0.36
CA PHE A 50 -0.22 -18.75 -0.02
C PHE A 50 0.37 -20.17 -0.08
N LYS A 51 1.47 -20.30 -0.80
CA LYS A 51 2.31 -21.50 -0.80
C LYS A 51 3.50 -21.26 0.12
N ASN A 52 3.78 -22.20 1.02
CA ASN A 52 4.96 -22.11 1.87
C ASN A 52 6.23 -22.28 1.02
N HIS A 53 7.29 -21.57 1.39
CA HIS A 53 8.64 -21.80 0.88
C HIS A 53 9.61 -21.79 2.07
N TYR A 54 9.70 -22.92 2.77
CA TYR A 54 10.59 -23.14 3.93
C TYR A 54 10.38 -22.16 5.10
N THR A 55 9.18 -21.57 5.26
CA THR A 55 8.84 -20.81 6.47
C THR A 55 8.32 -21.78 7.54
N ALA A 56 8.86 -21.73 8.76
CA ALA A 56 8.42 -22.60 9.85
C ALA A 56 7.21 -22.03 10.60
N TYR A 57 7.21 -20.72 10.87
CA TYR A 57 6.10 -20.06 11.56
C TYR A 57 5.69 -18.77 10.86
N LEU A 58 4.38 -18.51 10.85
CA LEU A 58 3.78 -17.31 10.30
C LEU A 58 2.98 -16.55 11.37
N THR A 59 3.28 -15.27 11.53
CA THR A 59 2.42 -14.31 12.24
C THR A 59 1.81 -13.33 11.23
N VAL A 60 0.50 -13.15 11.28
CA VAL A 60 -0.24 -12.22 10.40
C VAL A 60 -0.74 -11.04 11.23
N ARG A 61 -0.34 -9.83 10.86
CA ARG A 61 -0.83 -8.57 11.44
C ARG A 61 -1.59 -7.77 10.40
N LEU A 62 -2.63 -7.07 10.82
CA LEU A 62 -3.49 -6.26 9.96
C LEU A 62 -3.41 -4.81 10.41
N LEU A 63 -3.14 -3.90 9.48
CA LEU A 63 -3.32 -2.47 9.68
C LEU A 63 -4.75 -2.11 9.30
N ARG A 64 -5.56 -1.77 10.30
CA ARG A 64 -6.99 -1.49 10.13
C ARG A 64 -7.27 -0.01 10.34
N ARG A 65 -8.20 0.53 9.55
CA ARG A 65 -8.74 1.89 9.74
C ARG A 65 -10.17 1.78 10.24
N SER A 66 -10.38 1.92 11.54
CA SER A 66 -11.72 1.86 12.13
C SER A 66 -12.43 3.22 12.02
N PRO A 67 -13.69 3.26 11.52
CA PRO A 67 -14.50 4.47 11.56
C PRO A 67 -14.73 4.98 12.99
N GLU A 68 -14.93 4.05 13.94
CA GLU A 68 -15.22 4.34 15.35
C GLU A 68 -14.07 5.02 16.11
N GLN A 69 -12.84 4.93 15.62
CA GLN A 69 -11.66 5.56 16.24
C GLN A 69 -11.14 6.75 15.43
N GLY A 70 -12.05 7.53 14.83
CA GLY A 70 -11.70 8.76 14.10
C GLY A 70 -10.82 8.53 12.87
N GLY A 71 -10.87 7.34 12.27
CA GLY A 71 -10.09 7.01 11.06
C GLY A 71 -8.59 6.77 11.30
N LEU A 72 -8.13 6.64 12.55
CA LEU A 72 -6.74 6.29 12.84
C LEU A 72 -6.45 4.84 12.45
N ALA A 73 -5.29 4.62 11.82
CA ALA A 73 -4.84 3.28 11.46
C ALA A 73 -4.15 2.59 12.65
N ARG A 74 -4.60 1.39 13.01
CA ARG A 74 -4.02 0.59 14.10
C ARG A 74 -3.63 -0.81 13.64
N TRP A 75 -2.50 -1.31 14.16
CA TRP A 75 -2.10 -2.70 13.95
C TRP A 75 -2.79 -3.63 14.95
N CYS A 76 -3.37 -4.71 14.47
CA CYS A 76 -3.82 -5.84 15.29
C CYS A 76 -3.19 -7.16 14.81
N THR A 77 -3.10 -8.15 15.67
CA THR A 77 -2.60 -9.48 15.32
C THR A 77 -3.79 -10.38 15.00
N ALA A 78 -3.89 -10.84 13.77
CA ALA A 78 -4.96 -11.74 13.33
C ALA A 78 -4.61 -13.21 13.60
N VAL A 79 -3.35 -13.59 13.33
CA VAL A 79 -2.82 -14.93 13.56
C VAL A 79 -1.44 -14.80 14.17
N ARG A 80 -1.13 -15.59 15.20
CA ARG A 80 0.16 -15.56 15.90
C ARG A 80 0.82 -16.93 15.82
N ASP A 81 2.08 -16.94 15.38
CA ASP A 81 2.97 -18.10 15.33
C ASP A 81 2.30 -19.39 14.80
N LEU A 82 1.58 -19.28 13.68
CA LEU A 82 0.99 -20.43 12.99
C LEU A 82 2.11 -21.34 12.48
N PRO A 83 2.17 -22.62 12.90
CA PRO A 83 3.16 -23.57 12.38
C PRO A 83 2.80 -23.95 10.94
N LEU A 84 3.79 -23.82 10.04
CA LEU A 84 3.71 -24.22 8.64
C LEU A 84 4.61 -25.42 8.31
N MET A 85 5.40 -25.89 9.28
CA MET A 85 6.26 -27.07 9.15
C MET A 85 6.13 -27.89 10.42
N ASP A 86 6.00 -29.21 10.29
CA ASP A 86 5.93 -30.12 11.45
C ASP A 86 7.20 -30.06 12.30
N ASN A 87 8.34 -29.98 11.60
CA ASN A 87 9.65 -29.76 12.20
C ASN A 87 10.42 -28.72 11.37
N PRO A 88 10.80 -27.56 11.96
CA PRO A 88 11.54 -26.50 11.27
C PRO A 88 12.86 -26.94 10.62
N HIS A 89 13.46 -28.04 11.07
CA HIS A 89 14.73 -28.55 10.56
C HIS A 89 14.59 -29.61 9.45
N THR A 90 13.37 -29.92 9.02
CA THR A 90 13.07 -30.90 7.97
C THR A 90 12.28 -30.27 6.83
N GLU A 91 12.12 -30.95 5.70
CA GLU A 91 11.39 -30.40 4.54
C GLU A 91 9.85 -30.53 4.65
N GLY A 92 9.33 -31.29 5.62
CA GLY A 92 7.90 -31.53 5.78
C GLY A 92 7.10 -30.22 5.97
N GLY A 93 6.09 -29.99 5.13
CA GLY A 93 5.25 -28.78 5.12
C GLY A 93 5.88 -27.56 4.42
N SER A 94 7.13 -27.64 3.99
CA SER A 94 7.87 -26.49 3.45
C SER A 94 7.35 -25.97 2.10
N GLN A 95 6.54 -26.76 1.38
CA GLN A 95 6.01 -26.47 0.05
C GLN A 95 4.47 -26.56 -0.02
N ASP A 96 3.81 -26.70 1.13
CA ASP A 96 2.36 -26.89 1.21
C ASP A 96 1.60 -25.59 0.94
N TYR A 97 0.37 -25.74 0.43
CA TYR A 97 -0.56 -24.62 0.29
C TYR A 97 -1.38 -24.45 1.55
N TYR A 98 -1.46 -23.19 2.00
CA TYR A 98 -2.24 -22.80 3.17
C TYR A 98 -3.36 -21.87 2.77
N SER A 99 -4.49 -22.01 3.47
CA SER A 99 -5.59 -21.06 3.45
C SER A 99 -5.92 -20.64 4.87
N LEU A 100 -5.91 -19.33 5.11
CA LEU A 100 -6.33 -18.69 6.34
C LEU A 100 -7.67 -18.01 6.11
N HIS A 101 -8.72 -18.66 6.58
CA HIS A 101 -10.08 -18.15 6.52
C HIS A 101 -10.33 -17.13 7.63
N ARG A 102 -11.23 -16.19 7.36
CA ARG A 102 -11.70 -15.15 8.30
C ARG A 102 -12.05 -15.68 9.68
N THR A 103 -12.67 -16.87 9.75
CA THR A 103 -13.08 -17.52 11.00
C THR A 103 -11.93 -18.03 11.85
N GLN A 104 -10.73 -18.21 11.28
CA GLN A 104 -9.53 -18.65 11.99
C GLN A 104 -8.74 -17.46 12.58
N MET A 105 -9.11 -16.22 12.24
CA MET A 105 -8.45 -15.02 12.73
C MET A 105 -9.02 -14.59 14.10
N GLN A 106 -8.13 -14.19 15.03
CA GLN A 106 -8.52 -13.73 16.37
C GLN A 106 -9.41 -12.49 16.33
N GLU A 107 -9.18 -11.62 15.34
CA GLU A 107 -9.92 -10.37 15.13
C GLU A 107 -10.58 -10.40 13.76
N LYS A 108 -11.79 -9.84 13.66
CA LYS A 108 -12.46 -9.69 12.36
C LYS A 108 -11.58 -8.84 11.42
N PRO A 109 -11.16 -9.36 10.27
CA PRO A 109 -10.27 -8.67 9.34
C PRO A 109 -11.04 -7.67 8.48
N ASP A 110 -11.71 -6.70 9.12
CA ASP A 110 -12.49 -5.65 8.47
C ASP A 110 -11.70 -4.35 8.37
N HIS A 111 -11.96 -3.59 7.31
CA HIS A 111 -11.30 -2.31 7.05
C HIS A 111 -9.76 -2.39 7.05
N VAL A 112 -9.21 -3.43 6.44
CA VAL A 112 -7.76 -3.67 6.35
C VAL A 112 -7.15 -2.85 5.21
N VAL A 113 -6.08 -2.12 5.51
CA VAL A 113 -5.30 -1.33 4.55
C VAL A 113 -4.02 -2.08 4.16
N THR A 114 -3.37 -2.70 5.14
CA THR A 114 -2.11 -3.43 4.94
C THR A 114 -2.14 -4.73 5.71
N VAL A 115 -1.66 -5.81 5.09
CA VAL A 115 -1.39 -7.09 5.75
C VAL A 115 0.12 -7.23 5.90
N ARG A 116 0.58 -7.47 7.12
CA ARG A 116 1.99 -7.76 7.42
C ARG A 116 2.14 -9.23 7.77
N LEU A 117 2.93 -9.94 6.98
CA LEU A 117 3.33 -11.32 7.21
C LEU A 117 4.72 -11.32 7.85
N ILE A 118 4.83 -11.88 9.04
CA ILE A 118 6.09 -12.04 9.76
C ILE A 118 6.43 -13.52 9.71
N LEU A 119 7.42 -13.84 8.89
CA LEU A 119 7.91 -15.19 8.63
C LEU A 119 9.07 -15.48 9.57
N ARG A 120 9.08 -16.66 10.18
CA ARG A 120 10.16 -17.09 11.06
C ARG A 120 10.64 -18.48 10.65
N GLN A 121 11.96 -18.62 10.59
CA GLN A 121 12.65 -19.86 10.32
C GLN A 121 13.83 -20.00 11.29
N PRO A 122 13.68 -20.79 12.38
CA PRO A 122 14.73 -20.95 13.38
C PRO A 122 15.88 -21.85 12.93
N SER A 123 15.69 -22.66 11.88
CA SER A 123 16.74 -23.53 11.34
C SER A 123 17.76 -22.74 10.54
N SER A 124 19.04 -22.87 10.88
CA SER A 124 20.15 -22.30 10.11
C SER A 124 20.38 -23.00 8.75
N ALA A 125 19.76 -24.15 8.52
CA ALA A 125 19.83 -24.86 7.25
C ALA A 125 19.04 -24.15 6.13
N TRP A 126 18.03 -23.36 6.50
CA TRP A 126 17.12 -22.69 5.58
C TRP A 126 17.37 -21.18 5.57
N LEU A 127 18.43 -20.77 4.86
CA LEU A 127 18.83 -19.36 4.74
C LEU A 127 17.91 -18.56 3.80
N THR A 128 17.23 -19.25 2.89
CA THR A 128 16.25 -18.66 1.98
C THR A 128 14.88 -19.23 2.32
N PHE A 129 14.00 -18.38 2.83
CA PHE A 129 12.63 -18.74 3.14
C PHE A 129 11.70 -17.56 2.81
N SER A 130 10.51 -17.88 2.33
CA SER A 130 9.52 -16.90 1.91
C SER A 130 8.14 -17.56 1.84
N LEU A 131 7.19 -16.84 1.26
CA LEU A 131 5.91 -17.38 0.82
C LEU A 131 5.75 -17.06 -0.68
N GLU A 132 5.16 -17.99 -1.41
CA GLU A 132 4.87 -17.88 -2.85
C GLU A 132 3.34 -17.80 -3.06
N ASP A 133 2.91 -17.42 -4.26
CA ASP A 133 1.49 -17.45 -4.69
C ASP A 133 0.48 -16.83 -3.72
N ILE A 134 0.90 -15.75 -3.07
CA ILE A 134 0.10 -15.04 -2.05
C ILE A 134 -1.11 -14.39 -2.73
N ARG A 135 -2.31 -14.77 -2.27
CA ARG A 135 -3.59 -14.23 -2.75
C ARG A 135 -4.46 -13.81 -1.58
N VAL A 136 -5.13 -12.67 -1.73
CA VAL A 136 -6.06 -12.14 -0.74
C VAL A 136 -7.44 -12.07 -1.36
N PHE A 137 -8.39 -12.78 -0.79
CA PHE A 137 -9.78 -12.80 -1.25
C PHE A 137 -10.63 -11.88 -0.36
N PRO A 138 -11.37 -10.93 -0.95
CA PRO A 138 -12.18 -10.00 -0.18
C PRO A 138 -13.45 -10.69 0.35
N HIS A 139 -13.89 -10.28 1.53
CA HIS A 139 -15.21 -10.61 2.05
C HIS A 139 -16.25 -9.74 1.36
N MET A 140 -17.04 -10.36 0.50
CA MET A 140 -18.25 -9.76 -0.05
C MET A 140 -19.36 -10.03 0.97
N GLU A 141 -19.72 -9.02 1.77
CA GLU A 141 -21.00 -9.09 2.46
C GLU A 141 -22.10 -9.17 1.37
N PRO A 142 -23.13 -10.01 1.54
CA PRO A 142 -24.29 -9.95 0.66
C PRO A 142 -24.82 -8.52 0.76
N LEU A 143 -24.75 -7.78 -0.35
CA LEU A 143 -25.26 -6.42 -0.41
C LEU A 143 -26.66 -6.41 0.21
N LYS A 144 -26.81 -5.73 1.35
CA LYS A 144 -28.02 -4.94 1.56
C LYS A 144 -27.98 -3.90 0.46
N GLU A 145 -28.72 -4.19 -0.62
CA GLU A 145 -29.05 -3.39 -1.79
C GLU A 145 -28.05 -2.25 -2.15
N PRO A 146 -27.42 -2.29 -3.34
CA PRO A 146 -26.41 -1.32 -3.79
C PRO A 146 -26.89 0.14 -3.87
N GLU A 147 -28.17 0.40 -3.62
CA GLU A 147 -28.78 1.71 -3.78
C GLU A 147 -28.23 2.74 -2.79
N LYS A 148 -27.79 2.35 -1.59
CA LYS A 148 -27.33 3.33 -0.58
C LYS A 148 -25.93 3.89 -0.84
N GLU A 149 -24.96 3.05 -1.20
CA GLU A 149 -23.59 3.52 -1.38
C GLU A 149 -23.43 4.37 -2.63
N VAL A 150 -24.23 4.09 -3.68
CA VAL A 150 -24.29 4.98 -4.85
C VAL A 150 -25.06 6.27 -4.58
N SER A 151 -26.08 6.20 -3.72
CA SER A 151 -26.82 7.38 -3.30
C SER A 151 -25.98 8.33 -2.47
N ASP A 152 -25.06 7.85 -1.63
CA ASP A 152 -24.27 8.76 -0.78
C ASP A 152 -23.28 9.61 -1.60
N TRP A 153 -22.58 9.05 -2.61
CA TRP A 153 -21.71 9.86 -3.47
C TRP A 153 -22.48 10.74 -4.46
N LEU A 154 -23.66 10.29 -4.91
CA LEU A 154 -24.53 11.11 -5.76
C LEU A 154 -25.22 12.22 -4.97
N SER A 155 -25.62 11.98 -3.72
CA SER A 155 -26.28 12.98 -2.88
C SER A 155 -25.34 14.15 -2.59
N ASP A 156 -24.05 13.90 -2.40
CA ASP A 156 -23.04 14.94 -2.26
C ASP A 156 -22.86 15.79 -3.53
N LEU A 157 -23.14 15.23 -4.71
CA LEU A 157 -23.13 15.97 -5.98
C LEU A 157 -24.48 16.68 -6.26
N ILE A 158 -25.59 16.19 -5.71
CA ILE A 158 -26.95 16.71 -5.95
C ILE A 158 -27.30 17.82 -4.94
N LEU A 159 -26.67 17.85 -3.76
CA LEU A 159 -26.89 18.89 -2.73
C LEU A 159 -26.38 20.29 -3.11
N VAL A 160 -25.79 20.46 -4.29
CA VAL A 160 -25.34 21.77 -4.82
C VAL A 160 -26.36 22.42 -5.76
N ASP A 161 -27.53 21.81 -6.01
CA ASP A 161 -28.51 22.36 -6.95
C ASP A 161 -29.90 22.67 -6.35
N GLN A 162 -29.93 23.60 -5.40
CA GLN A 162 -31.16 24.36 -5.10
C GLN A 162 -30.89 25.88 -5.27
N HIS A 163 -30.81 26.30 -6.54
CA HIS A 163 -31.16 27.58 -7.23
C HIS A 163 -31.22 28.92 -6.42
N PRO A 164 -30.79 30.08 -7.00
CA PRO A 164 -31.44 30.65 -8.20
C PRO A 164 -30.52 31.33 -9.25
N ASP A 165 -31.02 31.37 -10.50
CA ASP A 165 -30.57 32.17 -11.68
C ASP A 165 -29.08 32.18 -12.04
N LEU A 166 -28.70 31.38 -13.03
CA LEU A 166 -27.37 31.40 -13.66
C LEU A 166 -27.47 31.82 -15.13
N GLU A 167 -27.79 33.09 -15.39
CA GLU A 167 -27.28 33.76 -16.58
C GLU A 167 -25.76 33.95 -16.40
N GLY A 168 -24.95 33.14 -17.07
CA GLY A 168 -23.49 33.34 -17.11
C GLY A 168 -22.62 32.10 -17.06
N LEU A 169 -23.18 30.89 -17.07
CA LEU A 169 -22.36 29.69 -17.20
C LEU A 169 -21.80 29.59 -18.63
N PRO A 170 -20.47 29.39 -18.80
CA PRO A 170 -19.88 29.22 -20.13
C PRO A 170 -20.42 27.94 -20.77
N ASP A 171 -20.73 28.04 -22.05
CA ASP A 171 -21.31 26.96 -22.83
C ASP A 171 -20.49 25.65 -22.70
N PRO A 172 -21.13 24.51 -22.35
CA PRO A 172 -20.45 23.23 -22.16
C PRO A 172 -19.64 22.76 -23.38
N GLN A 173 -20.03 23.15 -24.60
CA GLN A 173 -19.26 22.85 -25.82
C GLN A 173 -17.96 23.67 -25.88
N THR A 174 -17.99 24.90 -25.38
CA THR A 174 -16.81 25.78 -25.28
C THR A 174 -15.80 25.27 -24.24
N VAL A 175 -16.29 24.84 -23.08
CA VAL A 175 -15.41 24.29 -22.02
C VAL A 175 -14.80 22.95 -22.46
N SER A 176 -15.61 22.08 -23.06
CA SER A 176 -15.13 20.77 -23.54
C SER A 176 -14.14 20.89 -24.71
N SER A 177 -14.39 21.80 -25.66
CA SER A 177 -13.45 22.06 -26.76
C SER A 177 -12.11 22.65 -26.28
N SER A 178 -12.12 23.53 -25.28
CA SER A 178 -10.88 24.08 -24.69
C SER A 178 -10.02 22.99 -24.03
N ILE A 179 -10.67 22.08 -23.30
CA ILE A 179 -9.98 20.93 -22.68
C ILE A 179 -9.43 20.00 -23.76
N GLN A 180 -10.24 19.67 -24.76
CA GLN A 180 -9.80 18.81 -25.87
C GLN A 180 -8.65 19.42 -26.67
N GLN A 181 -8.65 20.74 -26.89
CA GLN A 181 -7.53 21.45 -27.49
C GLN A 181 -6.26 21.36 -26.63
N MET A 182 -6.39 21.48 -25.31
CA MET A 182 -5.27 21.35 -24.38
C MET A 182 -4.68 19.92 -24.38
N TRP A 183 -5.53 18.89 -24.42
CA TRP A 183 -5.10 17.51 -24.58
C TRP A 183 -4.38 17.30 -25.92
N ALA A 184 -4.93 17.85 -27.01
CA ALA A 184 -4.31 17.77 -28.33
C ALA A 184 -2.92 18.43 -28.38
N LEU A 185 -2.73 19.59 -27.74
CA LEU A 185 -1.41 20.25 -27.67
C LEU A 185 -0.38 19.41 -26.90
N THR A 186 -0.81 18.80 -25.79
CA THR A 186 0.06 17.92 -24.99
C THR A 186 0.47 16.68 -25.78
N GLU A 187 -0.45 16.12 -26.55
CA GLU A 187 -0.21 14.96 -27.42
C GLU A 187 0.77 15.31 -28.54
N VAL A 188 0.59 16.47 -29.20
CA VAL A 188 1.49 16.95 -30.27
C VAL A 188 2.89 17.26 -29.73
N MET A 189 3.02 17.83 -28.52
CA MET A 189 4.32 18.07 -27.89
C MET A 189 5.03 16.77 -27.50
N GLN A 190 4.28 15.73 -27.10
CA GLN A 190 4.84 14.41 -26.83
C GLN A 190 5.26 13.70 -28.12
N SER A 191 4.46 13.78 -29.19
CA SER A 191 4.77 13.13 -30.47
C SER A 191 5.92 13.82 -31.24
N ASN A 192 6.16 15.11 -30.99
CA ASN A 192 7.24 15.88 -31.63
C ASN A 192 8.52 15.97 -30.80
N GLN A 193 8.73 15.10 -29.80
CA GLN A 193 10.04 15.00 -29.14
C GLN A 193 11.09 14.39 -30.10
N THR A 194 11.59 15.19 -31.03
CA THR A 194 12.97 15.06 -31.52
C THR A 194 13.90 15.54 -30.42
N SER A 195 14.95 14.77 -30.18
CA SER A 195 16.04 15.04 -29.23
C SER A 195 16.69 16.41 -29.45
N ALA A 196 16.12 17.47 -28.88
CA ALA A 196 16.75 18.77 -28.72
C ALA A 196 16.82 19.05 -27.22
N SER A 197 18.02 18.91 -26.65
CA SER A 197 18.27 19.17 -25.24
C SER A 197 17.95 20.63 -24.91
N ILE A 198 16.92 20.84 -24.09
CA ILE A 198 16.69 22.09 -23.38
C ILE A 198 17.96 22.44 -22.59
N GLY A 199 18.43 23.68 -22.78
CA GLY A 199 19.75 24.16 -22.44
C GLY A 199 20.21 23.85 -21.01
N ARG A 200 21.43 23.32 -20.91
CA ARG A 200 22.24 23.42 -19.70
C ARG A 200 22.68 24.87 -19.56
N PHE A 201 22.30 25.52 -18.48
CA PHE A 201 22.97 26.74 -18.05
C PHE A 201 24.35 26.34 -17.52
N ASP A 202 25.39 26.75 -18.24
CA ASP A 202 26.78 26.62 -17.84
C ASP A 202 27.04 27.69 -16.76
N VAL A 203 26.97 27.31 -15.48
CA VAL A 203 27.36 28.20 -14.38
C VAL A 203 28.85 28.00 -14.17
N MET A 204 29.64 28.82 -14.86
CA MET A 204 31.07 28.96 -14.60
C MET A 204 31.33 29.28 -13.13
N THR A 205 32.29 28.54 -12.56
CA THR A 205 32.88 28.68 -11.23
C THR A 205 33.12 30.14 -10.82
N ILE A 206 32.64 30.50 -9.63
CA ILE A 206 33.24 31.56 -8.83
C ILE A 206 33.39 31.03 -7.40
N GLU A 207 34.62 30.65 -7.05
CA GLU A 207 35.05 30.62 -5.65
C GLU A 207 34.88 32.02 -5.09
N LYS A 208 34.05 32.17 -4.05
CA LYS A 208 34.25 33.18 -3.00
C LYS A 208 33.77 32.63 -1.66
N ASP A 209 34.68 32.69 -0.70
CA ASP A 209 34.54 32.31 0.69
C ASP A 209 33.23 32.78 1.32
N ILE A 210 32.55 31.84 1.99
CA ILE A 210 31.50 32.15 2.96
C ILE A 210 32.20 32.40 4.28
N ASP A 211 32.51 33.66 4.58
CA ASP A 211 32.77 34.09 5.94
C ASP A 211 31.47 34.04 6.74
N VAL A 212 31.40 33.07 7.63
CA VAL A 212 30.35 32.93 8.64
C VAL A 212 30.48 34.11 9.61
N LEU A 213 29.55 35.07 9.51
CA LEU A 213 29.38 36.14 10.49
C LEU A 213 29.02 35.55 11.85
N GLN A 214 30.03 35.40 12.69
CA GLN A 214 29.87 35.06 14.10
C GLN A 214 29.47 36.32 14.86
N MET A 215 28.17 36.43 15.11
CA MET A 215 27.56 37.41 15.98
C MET A 215 28.08 37.20 17.42
N LYS A 216 28.91 38.12 17.91
CA LYS A 216 29.35 38.14 19.32
C LYS A 216 29.29 39.57 19.87
N VAL A 217 28.13 39.83 20.46
CA VAL A 217 27.85 40.54 21.72
C VAL A 217 28.85 41.60 22.19
N ASP A 218 28.33 42.82 22.35
CA ASP A 218 28.88 44.00 23.02
C ASP A 218 29.68 43.73 24.30
N ILE A 219 30.69 44.57 24.58
CA ILE A 219 30.83 45.31 25.84
C ILE A 219 31.85 46.48 25.68
N SER A 220 31.38 47.62 26.17
CA SER A 220 31.92 48.97 26.45
C SER A 220 33.40 49.18 26.86
N VAL A 221 33.71 50.49 27.00
CA VAL A 221 34.83 51.19 27.69
C VAL A 221 35.96 51.59 26.72
N LYS A 222 36.28 52.87 26.47
CA LYS A 222 36.15 54.13 27.22
C LYS A 222 36.22 55.33 26.27
#